data_AF-A0ABC8TJX0-F1
#
_entry.id   AF-A0ABC8TJX0-F1
#
_cell.length_a   1.000
_cell.length_b   1.000
_cell.length_c   1.000
_cell.angle_alpha   90.00
_cell.angle_beta   90.00
_cell.angle_gamma   90.00
#
_symmetry.space_group_name_H-M   'P 1'
#
loop_
_entity.id
_entity.type
_entity.pdbx_description
1 polymer ?
#
loop_
_entity_poly.entity_id
_entity_poly.type
_entity_poly.pdbx_seq_one_letter_code
_entity_poly.pdbx_strand_id
1 'polypeptide(L)'
;MGKSEKTGLGRALVKHHNQMIQQSKEKGRDYKNQQKKILESITDVNDIDAVIEQADEAQRLFSVENPVPNLLIDLDSSASSNQMTPGERREQQKKEEALHASSLRVPRRPPWNSKMSAEELDTNERQAFLVWRRSLARLEENEKLVLTPFEKNLDIWRQLWRVVERSDLVSHGVFKLSNVETVPY
;
A
#
# COMPACT_ATOMS: atom_id res chain seq x y z
N MET A 1 59.38 15.11 45.80
CA MET A 1 57.99 14.62 45.80
C MET A 1 57.12 15.56 44.99
N GLY A 2 56.21 15.04 44.15
CA GLY A 2 55.22 15.87 43.46
C GLY A 2 54.86 15.36 42.07
N LYS A 3 54.00 14.33 41.97
CA LYS A 3 53.33 13.97 40.72
C LYS A 3 51.83 14.22 40.85
N SER A 4 51.31 14.93 39.85
CA SER A 4 49.98 14.77 39.24
C SER A 4 48.71 15.18 40.01
N GLU A 5 48.12 16.33 39.63
CA GLU A 5 46.72 16.71 39.95
C GLU A 5 46.13 17.61 38.81
N LYS A 6 46.33 17.27 37.53
CA LYS A 6 45.79 18.09 36.39
C LYS A 6 45.04 17.28 35.29
N THR A 7 44.81 15.99 35.47
CA THR A 7 44.37 15.10 34.36
C THR A 7 42.95 14.52 34.48
N GLY A 8 42.22 14.77 35.58
CA GLY A 8 40.89 14.19 35.81
C GLY A 8 39.73 14.93 35.13
N LEU A 9 39.72 16.26 35.21
CA LEU A 9 38.60 17.10 34.75
C LEU A 9 38.40 17.05 33.23
N GLY A 10 39.49 17.15 32.44
CA GLY A 10 39.41 17.06 30.98
C GLY A 10 38.90 15.69 30.50
N ARG A 11 39.29 14.60 31.17
CA ARG A 11 38.80 13.25 30.87
C ARG A 11 37.32 13.08 31.23
N ALA A 12 36.88 13.67 32.33
CA ALA A 12 35.47 13.66 32.75
C ALA A 12 34.57 14.42 31.76
N LEU A 13 35.00 15.61 31.31
CA LEU A 13 34.26 16.39 30.30
C LEU A 13 34.16 15.67 28.96
N VAL A 14 35.26 15.08 28.48
CA VAL A 14 35.26 14.30 27.22
C VAL A 14 34.35 13.07 27.34
N LYS A 15 34.37 12.36 28.48
CA LYS A 15 33.49 11.22 28.73
C LYS A 15 32.01 11.64 28.73
N HIS A 16 31.68 12.73 29.42
CA HIS A 16 30.31 13.26 29.47
C HIS A 16 29.83 13.71 28.08
N HIS A 17 30.68 14.40 27.30
CA HIS A 17 30.35 14.80 25.93
C HIS A 17 30.11 13.60 25.01
N ASN A 18 30.97 12.59 25.07
CA ASN A 18 30.80 11.36 24.29
C ASN A 18 29.52 10.60 24.69
N GLN A 19 29.19 10.57 25.98
CA GLN A 19 27.95 9.97 26.48
C GLN A 19 26.71 10.71 25.95
N MET A 20 26.72 12.04 25.93
CA MET A 20 25.64 12.86 25.36
C MET A 20 25.47 12.62 23.86
N ILE A 21 26.57 12.49 23.10
CA ILE A 21 26.52 12.14 21.67
C ILE A 21 25.98 10.73 21.46
N GLN A 22 26.33 9.78 22.33
CA GLN A 22 25.87 8.40 22.21
C GLN A 22 24.37 8.29 22.49
N GLN A 23 23.89 8.99 23.52
CA GLN A 23 22.45 9.09 23.85
C GLN A 23 21.64 9.76 22.72
N SER A 24 22.18 10.80 22.07
CA SER A 24 21.48 11.44 20.94
C SER A 24 21.41 10.53 19.71
N LYS A 25 22.49 9.78 19.43
CA LYS A 25 22.53 8.77 18.36
C LYS A 25 21.59 7.60 18.63
N GLU A 26 21.53 7.11 19.87
CA GLU A 26 20.60 6.04 20.29
C GLU A 26 19.15 6.48 20.14
N LYS A 27 18.78 7.64 20.70
CA LYS A 27 17.45 8.23 20.51
C LYS A 27 17.08 8.36 19.03
N GLY A 28 18.01 8.87 18.21
CA GLY A 28 17.79 8.99 16.75
C GLY A 28 17.55 7.63 16.07
N ARG A 29 18.24 6.56 16.49
CA ARG A 29 18.01 5.20 15.99
C ARG A 29 16.65 4.66 16.43
N ASP A 30 16.25 4.91 17.67
CA ASP A 30 14.97 4.47 18.20
C ASP A 30 13.80 5.14 17.49
N TYR A 31 13.86 6.46 17.28
CA TYR A 31 12.86 7.17 16.48
C TYR A 31 12.76 6.60 15.06
N LYS A 32 13.90 6.33 14.41
CA LYS A 32 13.93 5.75 13.07
C LYS A 32 13.35 4.33 13.04
N ASN A 33 13.61 3.52 14.06
CA ASN A 33 13.08 2.16 14.18
C ASN A 33 11.57 2.16 14.47
N GLN A 34 11.09 3.06 15.33
CA GLN A 34 9.66 3.26 15.57
C GLN A 34 8.96 3.68 14.28
N GLN A 35 9.52 4.65 13.55
CA GLN A 35 8.96 5.12 12.29
C GLN A 35 8.96 4.02 11.21
N LYS A 36 9.98 3.15 11.17
CA LYS A 36 9.99 1.97 10.28
C LYS A 36 8.88 0.99 10.59
N LYS A 37 8.65 0.66 11.86
CA LYS A 37 7.55 -0.25 12.27
C LYS A 37 6.17 0.33 11.97
N ILE A 38 6.02 1.64 12.14
CA ILE A 38 4.77 2.36 11.86
C ILE A 38 4.44 2.38 10.36
N LEU A 39 5.45 2.29 9.48
CA LEU A 39 5.29 2.40 8.02
C LEU A 39 5.48 1.08 7.28
N GLU A 40 5.30 -0.03 7.98
CA GLU A 40 5.18 -1.32 7.33
C GLU A 40 3.87 -1.34 6.54
N SER A 41 3.99 -1.47 5.22
CA SER A 41 2.86 -1.60 4.31
C SER A 41 2.32 -3.02 4.41
N ILE A 42 1.01 -3.13 4.65
CA ILE A 42 0.33 -4.42 4.83
C ILE A 42 -0.85 -4.44 3.87
N THR A 43 -0.61 -4.98 2.68
CA THR A 43 -1.64 -5.32 1.69
C THR A 43 -1.87 -6.83 1.75
N ASP A 44 -3.07 -7.27 2.15
CA ASP A 44 -3.41 -8.68 1.97
C ASP A 44 -3.65 -8.91 0.49
N VAL A 45 -2.83 -9.77 -0.12
CA VAL A 45 -3.03 -10.27 -1.48
C VAL A 45 -4.12 -11.34 -1.38
N ASN A 46 -5.38 -10.92 -1.29
CA ASN A 46 -6.51 -11.84 -1.17
C ASN A 46 -6.92 -12.46 -2.53
N ASP A 47 -6.32 -11.99 -3.62
CA ASP A 47 -6.77 -12.29 -4.98
C ASP A 47 -5.70 -13.05 -5.76
N ILE A 48 -5.39 -14.25 -5.28
CA ILE A 48 -4.49 -15.18 -5.97
C ILE A 48 -5.00 -15.43 -7.39
N ASP A 49 -6.32 -15.47 -7.58
CA ASP A 49 -6.93 -15.71 -8.88
C ASP A 49 -6.73 -14.53 -9.85
N ALA A 50 -6.86 -13.28 -9.41
CA ALA A 50 -6.51 -12.13 -10.25
C ALA A 50 -4.99 -12.06 -10.56
N VAL A 51 -4.14 -12.47 -9.61
CA VAL A 51 -2.69 -12.56 -9.85
C VAL A 51 -2.37 -13.68 -10.85
N ILE A 52 -3.05 -14.82 -10.76
CA ILE A 52 -2.92 -15.94 -11.70
C ILE A 52 -3.44 -15.52 -13.08
N GLU A 53 -4.60 -14.88 -13.17
CA GLU A 53 -5.15 -14.40 -14.44
C GLU A 53 -4.20 -13.38 -15.09
N GLN A 54 -3.65 -12.44 -14.31
CA GLN A 54 -2.67 -11.48 -14.80
C GLN A 54 -1.34 -12.17 -15.22
N ALA A 55 -0.90 -13.19 -14.49
CA ALA A 55 0.30 -13.95 -14.83
C ALA A 55 0.09 -14.79 -16.11
N ASP A 56 -1.09 -15.38 -16.28
CA ASP A 56 -1.47 -16.14 -17.47
C ASP A 56 -1.61 -15.23 -18.68
N GLU A 57 -2.21 -14.04 -18.53
CA GLU A 57 -2.26 -13.01 -19.59
C GLU A 57 -0.84 -12.57 -19.98
N ALA A 58 0.03 -12.31 -19.00
CA ALA A 58 1.42 -11.95 -19.25
C ALA A 58 2.20 -13.09 -19.94
N GLN A 59 1.96 -14.35 -19.57
CA GLN A 59 2.59 -15.51 -20.19
C GLN A 59 2.09 -15.76 -21.62
N ARG A 60 0.81 -15.52 -21.90
CA ARG A 60 0.28 -15.55 -23.27
C ARG A 60 0.92 -14.47 -24.13
N LEU A 61 1.02 -13.23 -23.61
CA LEU A 61 1.69 -12.13 -24.33
C LEU A 61 3.16 -12.46 -24.60
N PHE A 62 3.88 -12.99 -23.61
CA PHE A 62 5.27 -13.42 -23.78
C PHE A 62 5.43 -14.56 -24.79
N SER A 63 4.52 -15.54 -24.79
CA SER A 63 4.55 -16.67 -25.73
C SER A 63 4.22 -16.24 -27.18
N VAL A 64 3.43 -15.18 -27.35
CA VAL A 64 3.19 -14.55 -28.65
C VAL A 64 4.45 -13.83 -29.15
N GLU A 65 5.19 -13.17 -28.27
CA GLU A 65 6.44 -12.48 -28.61
C GLU A 65 7.65 -13.43 -28.77
N ASN A 66 7.65 -14.57 -28.06
CA ASN A 66 8.69 -15.60 -28.12
C ASN A 66 8.06 -16.98 -28.39
N PRO A 67 7.77 -17.32 -29.67
CA PRO A 67 7.18 -18.60 -30.00
C PRO A 67 8.16 -19.74 -29.71
N VAL A 68 7.82 -20.58 -28.73
CA VAL A 68 8.45 -21.88 -28.52
C VAL A 68 8.11 -22.81 -29.70
N PRO A 69 9.06 -23.57 -30.26
CA PRO A 69 8.77 -24.53 -31.31
C PRO A 69 7.81 -25.61 -30.79
N ASN A 70 6.69 -25.79 -31.50
CA ASN A 70 5.56 -26.65 -31.13
C ASN A 70 5.99 -28.09 -30.81
N LEU A 71 5.76 -28.53 -29.57
CA LEU A 71 5.57 -29.94 -29.23
C LEU A 71 4.09 -30.15 -28.91
N LEU A 72 3.41 -30.86 -29.81
CA LEU A 72 1.99 -31.13 -29.78
C LEU A 72 1.66 -32.15 -28.67
N ILE A 73 1.10 -31.69 -27.56
CA ILE A 73 0.33 -32.53 -26.63
C ILE A 73 -0.99 -31.79 -26.36
N ASP A 74 -2.04 -32.26 -27.01
CA ASP A 74 -3.42 -31.81 -26.81
C ASP A 74 -4.02 -32.58 -25.62
N LEU A 75 -4.52 -31.86 -24.62
CA LEU A 75 -5.20 -32.46 -23.46
C LEU A 75 -6.48 -31.69 -23.12
N ASP A 76 -7.49 -32.01 -23.93
CA ASP A 76 -8.92 -32.18 -23.62
C ASP A 76 -9.73 -31.02 -23.00
N SER A 77 -10.58 -30.49 -23.87
CA SER A 77 -12.01 -30.22 -23.65
C SER A 77 -12.64 -30.82 -22.40
N SER A 78 -13.11 -29.98 -21.46
CA SER A 78 -14.43 -30.09 -20.82
C SER A 78 -14.61 -29.08 -19.69
N ALA A 79 -15.17 -27.91 -20.00
CA ALA A 79 -15.80 -27.05 -19.00
C ALA A 79 -16.94 -26.24 -19.61
N SER A 80 -18.11 -26.87 -19.70
CA SER A 80 -19.38 -26.18 -19.89
C SER A 80 -19.72 -25.37 -18.64
N SER A 81 -19.52 -24.05 -18.70
CA SER A 81 -20.09 -23.13 -17.72
C SER A 81 -20.31 -21.78 -18.39
N ASN A 82 -21.58 -21.38 -18.54
CA ASN A 82 -22.10 -20.08 -18.98
C ASN A 82 -21.03 -19.01 -19.31
N GLN A 83 -20.48 -19.05 -20.52
CA GLN A 83 -19.43 -18.12 -20.92
C GLN A 83 -20.08 -16.83 -21.44
N MET A 84 -20.34 -15.87 -20.55
CA MET A 84 -20.42 -14.47 -20.99
C MET A 84 -19.12 -14.11 -21.70
N THR A 85 -19.22 -13.38 -22.81
CA THR A 85 -18.04 -12.96 -23.56
C THR A 85 -17.15 -12.07 -22.67
N PRO A 86 -15.82 -12.03 -22.90
CA PRO A 86 -14.92 -11.15 -22.15
C PRO A 86 -15.31 -9.66 -22.23
N GLY A 87 -16.03 -9.26 -23.29
CA GLY A 87 -16.58 -7.91 -23.43
C GLY A 87 -17.76 -7.64 -22.49
N GLU A 88 -18.73 -8.56 -22.44
CA GLU A 88 -19.90 -8.46 -21.57
C GLU A 88 -19.52 -8.48 -20.09
N ARG A 89 -18.53 -9.31 -19.71
CA ARG A 89 -18.01 -9.36 -18.33
C ARG A 89 -17.43 -8.00 -17.89
N ARG A 90 -16.62 -7.36 -18.75
CA ARG A 90 -16.05 -6.02 -18.49
C ARG A 90 -17.12 -4.95 -18.39
N GLU A 91 -18.14 -4.99 -19.26
CA GLU A 91 -19.23 -4.01 -19.22
C GLU A 91 -20.06 -4.15 -17.95
N GLN A 92 -20.35 -5.39 -17.53
CA GLN A 92 -21.06 -5.66 -16.28
C GLN A 92 -20.25 -5.23 -15.07
N GLN A 93 -18.95 -5.53 -15.03
CA GLN A 93 -18.04 -5.07 -13.99
C GLN A 93 -18.04 -3.54 -13.89
N LYS A 94 -17.90 -2.84 -15.01
CA LYS A 94 -17.93 -1.36 -15.05
C LYS A 94 -19.26 -0.78 -14.56
N LYS A 95 -20.40 -1.45 -14.86
CA LYS A 95 -21.72 -1.04 -14.37
C LYS A 95 -21.82 -1.22 -12.85
N GLU A 96 -21.41 -2.36 -12.33
CA GLU A 96 -21.40 -2.64 -10.89
C GLU A 96 -20.43 -1.67 -10.17
N GLU A 97 -19.24 -1.44 -10.72
CA GLU A 97 -18.28 -0.45 -10.19
C GLU A 97 -18.88 0.96 -10.14
N ALA A 98 -19.60 1.38 -11.18
CA ALA A 98 -20.25 2.69 -11.21
C ALA A 98 -21.36 2.82 -10.16
N LEU A 99 -22.11 1.74 -9.92
CA LEU A 99 -23.14 1.69 -8.87
C LEU A 99 -22.50 1.79 -7.47
N HIS A 100 -21.38 1.11 -7.27
CA HIS A 100 -20.67 1.05 -5.98
C HIS A 100 -19.57 2.12 -5.79
N ALA A 101 -19.37 3.02 -6.76
CA ALA A 101 -18.32 4.04 -6.76
C ALA A 101 -18.34 4.95 -5.52
N SER A 102 -19.51 5.22 -4.95
CA SER A 102 -19.65 5.99 -3.71
C SER A 102 -19.05 5.28 -2.49
N SER A 103 -19.12 3.94 -2.48
CA SER A 103 -18.65 3.08 -1.40
C SER A 103 -17.18 2.67 -1.56
N LEU A 104 -16.64 2.74 -2.78
CA LEU A 104 -15.22 2.53 -3.11
C LEU A 104 -14.31 3.74 -2.80
N ARG A 105 -14.82 4.77 -2.12
CA ARG A 105 -14.04 5.97 -1.78
C ARG A 105 -12.99 5.67 -0.71
N VAL A 106 -11.84 6.31 -0.83
CA VAL A 106 -10.77 6.30 0.19
C VAL A 106 -11.25 6.92 1.51
N PRO A 107 -10.74 6.49 2.68
CA PRO A 107 -11.20 6.98 3.97
C PRO A 107 -10.83 8.46 4.10
N ARG A 108 -11.82 9.29 4.42
CA ARG A 108 -11.60 10.70 4.74
C ARG A 108 -11.24 10.83 6.21
N ARG A 109 -10.34 11.76 6.52
CA ARG A 109 -10.01 12.05 7.91
C ARG A 109 -11.23 12.62 8.62
N PRO A 110 -11.61 12.09 9.80
CA PRO A 110 -12.67 12.70 10.61
C PRO A 110 -12.27 14.12 11.04
N PRO A 111 -13.25 15.03 11.23
CA PRO A 111 -12.96 16.39 11.68
C PRO A 111 -12.28 16.35 13.05
N TRP A 112 -11.17 17.07 13.18
CA TRP A 112 -10.45 17.21 14.42
C TRP A 112 -10.40 18.68 14.84
N ASN A 113 -10.29 18.93 16.14
CA ASN A 113 -10.13 20.27 16.68
C ASN A 113 -8.91 20.33 17.61
N SER A 114 -8.33 21.52 17.77
CA SER A 114 -7.13 21.71 18.60
C SER A 114 -7.37 21.49 20.11
N LYS A 115 -8.63 21.37 20.54
CA LYS A 115 -9.01 21.15 21.95
C LYS A 115 -9.14 19.66 22.29
N MET A 116 -9.22 18.79 21.30
CA MET A 116 -9.31 17.33 21.47
C MET A 116 -8.01 16.78 22.07
N SER A 117 -8.14 15.75 22.90
CA SER A 117 -6.96 15.01 23.39
C SER A 117 -6.36 14.16 22.26
N ALA A 118 -5.08 13.81 22.39
CA ALA A 118 -4.42 12.93 21.43
C ALA A 118 -5.08 11.54 21.38
N GLU A 119 -5.56 11.04 22.53
CA GLU A 119 -6.24 9.74 22.63
C GLU A 119 -7.65 9.77 22.00
N GLU A 120 -8.38 10.87 22.18
CA GLU A 120 -9.69 11.06 21.57
C GLU A 120 -9.57 11.13 20.04
N LEU A 121 -8.56 11.86 19.54
CA LEU A 121 -8.27 11.93 18.11
C LEU A 121 -7.88 10.56 17.54
N ASP A 122 -6.99 9.83 18.21
CA ASP A 122 -6.58 8.49 17.80
C ASP A 122 -7.77 7.53 17.76
N THR A 123 -8.66 7.59 18.75
CA THR A 123 -9.88 6.78 18.81
C THR A 123 -10.82 7.11 17.65
N ASN A 124 -11.08 8.40 17.38
CA ASN A 124 -11.93 8.81 16.26
C ASN A 124 -11.36 8.38 14.90
N GLU A 125 -10.06 8.56 14.68
CA GLU A 125 -9.39 8.12 13.44
C GLU A 125 -9.49 6.60 13.27
N ARG A 126 -9.27 5.82 14.34
CA ARG A 126 -9.44 4.36 14.32
C ARG A 126 -10.87 3.95 14.03
N GLN A 127 -11.86 4.57 14.67
CA GLN A 127 -13.27 4.24 14.44
C GLN A 127 -13.68 4.55 12.99
N ALA A 128 -13.32 5.72 12.47
CA ALA A 128 -13.58 6.08 11.08
C ALA A 128 -12.95 5.07 10.10
N PHE A 129 -11.70 4.68 10.35
CA PHE A 129 -10.99 3.68 9.55
C PHE A 129 -11.62 2.28 9.63
N LEU A 130 -12.08 1.86 10.81
CA LEU A 130 -12.78 0.59 10.98
C LEU A 130 -14.12 0.56 10.25
N VAL A 131 -14.89 1.66 10.29
CA VAL A 131 -16.14 1.78 9.53
C VAL A 131 -15.88 1.66 8.04
N TRP A 132 -14.85 2.34 7.53
CA TRP A 132 -14.43 2.24 6.14
C TRP A 132 -14.01 0.81 5.74
N ARG A 133 -13.22 0.13 6.58
CA ARG A 133 -12.86 -1.28 6.33
C ARG A 133 -14.08 -2.20 6.29
N ARG A 134 -15.08 -1.96 7.15
CA ARG A 134 -16.34 -2.72 7.12
C ARG A 134 -17.14 -2.44 5.86
N SER A 135 -17.14 -1.20 5.34
CA SER A 135 -17.82 -0.92 4.07
C SER A 135 -17.14 -1.63 2.90
N LEU A 136 -15.81 -1.74 2.90
CA LEU A 136 -15.10 -2.53 1.88
C LEU A 136 -15.37 -4.02 2.00
N ALA A 137 -15.35 -4.59 3.20
CA ALA A 137 -15.66 -6.01 3.40
C ALA A 137 -17.09 -6.38 2.95
N ARG A 138 -18.06 -5.46 3.11
CA ARG A 138 -19.42 -5.63 2.57
C ARG A 138 -19.48 -5.58 1.05
N LEU A 139 -18.54 -4.88 0.41
CA LEU A 139 -18.44 -4.87 -1.04
C LEU A 139 -17.78 -6.15 -1.56
N GLU A 140 -16.80 -6.68 -0.83
CA GLU A 140 -16.11 -7.95 -1.14
C GLU A 140 -17.06 -9.15 -1.18
N GLU A 141 -18.15 -9.12 -0.40
CA GLU A 141 -19.22 -10.14 -0.45
C GLU A 141 -19.95 -10.16 -1.81
N ASN A 142 -19.84 -9.11 -2.64
CA ASN A 142 -20.39 -9.11 -3.99
C ASN A 142 -19.37 -9.76 -4.95
N GLU A 143 -19.60 -11.02 -5.32
CA GLU A 143 -18.75 -11.82 -6.24
C GLU A 143 -18.47 -11.18 -7.62
N LYS A 144 -19.15 -10.09 -7.97
CA LYS A 144 -19.00 -9.36 -9.24
C LYS A 144 -17.97 -8.24 -9.19
N LEU A 145 -17.49 -7.86 -8.00
CA LEU A 145 -16.57 -6.75 -7.80
C LEU A 145 -15.23 -7.27 -7.28
N VAL A 146 -14.22 -7.14 -8.13
CA VAL A 146 -12.83 -7.34 -7.73
C VAL A 146 -12.34 -6.06 -7.04
N LEU A 147 -12.12 -6.13 -5.73
CA LEU A 147 -11.55 -5.01 -4.98
C LEU A 147 -10.04 -4.97 -5.18
N THR A 148 -9.52 -3.79 -5.51
CA THR A 148 -8.08 -3.59 -5.55
C THR A 148 -7.50 -3.76 -4.14
N PRO A 149 -6.35 -4.47 -3.99
CA PRO A 149 -5.68 -4.57 -2.71
C PRO A 149 -5.44 -3.18 -2.12
N PHE A 150 -5.75 -3.02 -0.84
CA PHE A 150 -5.65 -1.74 -0.15
C PHE A 150 -4.80 -1.85 1.12
N GLU A 151 -4.27 -0.70 1.53
CA GLU A 151 -3.44 -0.59 2.73
C GLU A 151 -4.28 -0.76 4.01
N LYS A 152 -3.92 -1.75 4.86
CA LYS A 152 -4.62 -2.03 6.12
C LYS A 152 -4.04 -1.27 7.32
N ASN A 153 -2.85 -0.67 7.18
CA ASN A 153 -2.21 0.13 8.22
C ASN A 153 -2.74 1.58 8.25
N LEU A 154 -3.39 1.95 9.36
CA LEU A 154 -3.92 3.30 9.57
C LEU A 154 -2.84 4.39 9.52
N ASP A 155 -1.60 4.08 9.93
CA ASP A 155 -0.54 5.08 9.98
C ASP A 155 -0.08 5.54 8.60
N ILE A 156 -0.21 4.70 7.58
CA ILE A 156 0.02 5.08 6.19
C ILE A 156 -1.10 6.02 5.71
N TRP A 157 -2.36 5.73 6.07
CA TRP A 157 -3.48 6.64 5.79
C TRP A 157 -3.33 8.00 6.50
N ARG A 158 -2.80 8.02 7.73
CA ARG A 158 -2.45 9.26 8.43
C ARG A 158 -1.41 10.09 7.69
N GLN A 159 -0.43 9.45 7.05
CA GLN A 159 0.52 10.17 6.21
C GLN A 159 -0.16 10.80 5.01
N LEU A 160 -1.00 10.03 4.30
CA LEU A 160 -1.76 10.56 3.18
C LEU A 160 -2.62 11.76 3.59
N TRP A 161 -3.35 11.68 4.71
CA TRP A 161 -4.14 12.80 5.20
C TRP A 161 -3.29 14.04 5.50
N ARG A 162 -2.15 13.88 6.16
CA ARG A 162 -1.23 15.00 6.44
C ARG A 162 -0.67 15.64 5.16
N VAL A 163 -0.42 14.85 4.13
CA VAL A 163 0.04 15.35 2.82
C VAL A 163 -1.08 16.14 2.16
N VAL A 164 -2.28 15.55 2.04
CA VAL A 164 -3.44 16.18 1.41
C VAL A 164 -3.85 17.47 2.12
N GLU A 165 -3.75 17.53 3.44
CA GLU A 165 -4.07 18.75 4.23
C GLU A 165 -3.07 19.89 4.01
N ARG A 166 -1.82 19.59 3.66
CA ARG A 166 -0.74 20.58 3.51
C ARG A 166 -0.45 20.95 2.06
N SER A 167 -1.02 20.21 1.11
CA SER A 167 -0.80 20.41 -0.32
C SER A 167 -1.88 21.32 -0.91
N ASP A 168 -1.47 22.38 -1.60
CA ASP A 168 -2.39 23.23 -2.36
C ASP A 168 -2.88 22.55 -3.65
N LEU A 169 -2.06 21.65 -4.21
CA LEU A 169 -2.36 20.86 -5.40
C LEU A 169 -2.00 19.40 -5.16
N VAL A 170 -2.90 18.50 -5.53
CA VAL A 170 -2.69 17.05 -5.52
C VAL A 170 -2.85 16.54 -6.95
N SER A 171 -1.79 15.94 -7.50
CA SER A 171 -1.83 15.27 -8.80
C SER A 171 -1.78 13.76 -8.60
N HIS A 172 -2.56 13.03 -9.41
CA HIS A 172 -2.53 11.57 -9.45
C HIS A 172 -1.91 11.13 -10.78
N GLY A 173 -0.79 10.41 -10.71
CA GLY A 173 -0.14 9.84 -11.88
C GLY A 173 -0.88 8.56 -12.30
N VAL A 174 -1.40 8.55 -13.53
CA VAL A 174 -2.01 7.35 -14.12
C VAL A 174 -0.99 6.74 -15.09
N PHE A 175 -0.53 5.54 -14.78
CA PHE A 175 0.29 4.77 -15.72
C PHE A 175 -0.63 4.10 -16.73
N LYS A 176 -0.52 4.50 -17.99
CA LYS A 176 -1.14 3.79 -19.09
C LYS A 176 -0.06 2.90 -19.71
N LEU A 177 -0.20 1.59 -19.55
CA LEU A 177 0.60 0.65 -20.32
C LEU A 177 0.11 0.76 -21.77
N SER A 178 0.80 1.59 -22.56
CA SER A 178 0.63 1.60 -24.01
C SER A 178 1.28 0.33 -24.54
N ASN A 179 0.47 -0.58 -25.11
CA ASN A 179 0.98 -1.66 -25.94
C ASN A 179 1.90 -1.04 -26.99
N VAL A 180 3.17 -1.45 -27.00
CA VAL A 180 4.12 -1.07 -28.03
C VAL A 180 3.67 -1.79 -29.30
N GLU A 181 3.03 -1.05 -30.21
CA GLU A 181 2.85 -1.53 -31.58
C GLU A 181 4.24 -1.67 -32.21
N THR A 182 4.70 -2.91 -32.34
CA THR A 182 5.89 -3.25 -33.09
C THR A 182 5.65 -2.94 -34.56
N VAL A 183 6.30 -1.86 -35.04
CA VAL A 183 6.33 -1.53 -36.47
C VAL A 183 7.18 -2.58 -37.17
N PRO A 184 6.63 -3.35 -38.14
CA PRO A 184 7.42 -4.32 -38.88
C PRO A 184 8.39 -3.57 -39.81
N TYR A 185 9.68 -3.93 -39.74
CA TYR A 185 10.69 -3.56 -40.73
C TYR A 185 10.65 -4.54 -41.92
#